data_AF-A0A7J9LI32-F1
#
_entry.id   AF-A0A7J9LI32-F1
#
_cell.length_a   1.000
_cell.length_b   1.000
_cell.length_c   1.000
_cell.angle_alpha   90.00
_cell.angle_beta   90.00
_cell.angle_gamma   90.00
#
_symmetry.space_group_name_H-M   'P 1'
#
loop_
_entity.id
_entity.type
_entity.pdbx_description
1 polymer ?
#
loop_
_entity_poly.entity_id
_entity_poly.type
_entity_poly.pdbx_seq_one_letter_code
_entity_poly.pdbx_strand_id
1 'polypeptide(L)' 'MQEDKKATKLKKGWLAVRVGLEEEDGGLKRFAIPISHLYHPLFKQLLDKAYEVYGYHMTGPL' A
#
# COMPACT_ATOMS: atom_id res chain seq x y z
N MET A 1 1.53 24.86 10.16
CA MET A 1 2.16 23.60 10.57
C MET A 1 2.21 22.73 9.33
N GLN A 2 3.36 22.73 8.66
CA GLN A 2 3.57 22.03 7.40
C GLN A 2 4.12 20.65 7.78
N GLU A 3 3.26 19.63 7.79
CA GLU A 3 3.75 18.26 7.87
C GLU A 3 4.45 17.95 6.56
N ASP A 4 5.78 18.10 6.58
CA ASP A 4 6.69 17.44 5.67
C ASP A 4 6.34 15.94 5.66
N LYS A 5 5.43 15.56 4.76
CA LYS A 5 5.28 14.19 4.29
C LYS A 5 6.66 13.81 3.78
N LYS A 6 7.47 13.17 4.63
CA LYS A 6 8.70 12.50 4.20
C LYS A 6 8.29 11.49 3.14
N ALA A 7 8.30 11.93 1.88
CA ALA A 7 8.37 11.07 0.74
C ALA A 7 9.71 10.37 0.86
N THR A 8 9.72 9.25 1.58
CA THR A 8 10.83 8.31 1.57
C THR A 8 11.17 8.12 0.11
N LYS A 9 12.34 8.60 -0.33
CA LYS A 9 12.76 8.56 -1.72
C LYS A 9 12.79 7.08 -2.14
N LEU A 10 11.69 6.59 -2.70
CA LEU A 10 11.61 5.25 -3.23
C LEU A 10 12.57 5.19 -4.40
N LYS A 11 13.41 4.15 -4.42
CA LYS A 11 14.25 3.88 -5.58
C LYS A 11 13.33 3.63 -6.77
N LYS A 12 13.72 4.11 -7.95
CA LYS A 12 12.97 3.88 -9.20
C LYS A 12 12.71 2.37 -9.33
N GLY A 13 11.46 2.00 -9.60
CA GLY A 13 11.03 0.59 -9.66
C GLY A 13 10.64 -0.03 -8.32
N TRP A 14 10.39 0.78 -7.29
CA TRP A 14 9.82 0.32 -6.01
C TRP A 14 8.48 1.03 -5.73
N LEU A 15 7.55 0.29 -5.14
CA LEU A 15 6.23 0.74 -4.71
C LEU A 15 6.15 0.72 -3.18
N ALA A 16 5.61 1.77 -2.58
CA ALA A 16 5.25 1.75 -1.17
C ALA A 16 3.83 1.24 -0.98
N VAL A 17 3.68 0.19 -0.18
CA VAL A 17 2.39 -0.42 0.19
C VAL A 17 2.15 -0.19 1.69
N ARG A 18 0.96 0.27 2.05
CA ARG A 18 0.51 0.36 3.45
C ARG A 18 -0.32 -0.86 3.78
N VAL A 19 -0.05 -1.51 4.90
CA VAL A 19 -0.74 -2.72 5.37
C VAL A 19 -1.10 -2.55 6.84
N GLY A 20 -2.29 -3.02 7.21
CA GLY A 20 -2.87 -2.89 8.56
C GLY A 20 -4.09 -1.98 8.58
N LEU A 21 -4.68 -1.82 9.76
CA LEU A 21 -5.75 -0.86 10.04
C LEU A 21 -5.23 0.20 11.02
N GLU A 22 -5.77 1.42 10.98
CA GLU A 22 -5.37 2.48 11.91
C GLU A 22 -5.71 2.16 13.37
N GLU A 23 -6.72 1.31 13.57
CA GLU A 23 -7.29 0.95 14.88
C GLU A 23 -6.65 -0.30 15.50
N GLU A 24 -5.78 -1.00 14.77
CA GLU A 24 -5.14 -2.24 15.22
C GLU A 24 -3.82 -1.94 15.97
N ASP A 25 -3.49 -2.74 16.98
CA ASP A 25 -2.29 -2.60 17.81
C ASP A 25 -1.01 -2.80 16.95
N GLY A 26 -0.52 -1.71 16.35
CA GLY A 26 0.56 -1.71 15.37
C GLY A 26 0.39 -0.71 14.21
N GLY A 27 -0.84 -0.20 14.01
CA GLY A 27 -1.17 0.82 13.02
C GLY A 27 -0.83 0.46 11.57
N LEU A 28 -0.89 1.47 10.69
CA LEU A 28 -0.55 1.30 9.27
C LEU A 28 0.97 1.20 9.07
N LYS A 29 1.45 0.00 8.72
CA LYS A 29 2.86 -0.23 8.39
C LYS A 29 3.13 -0.03 6.91
N ARG A 30 4.25 0.64 6.58
CA ARG A 30 4.71 0.87 5.21
C ARG A 30 5.78 -0.14 4.80
N PHE A 31 5.58 -0.77 3.65
CA PHE A 31 6.53 -1.68 3.01
C PHE A 31 6.95 -1.12 1.66
N ALA A 32 8.22 -1.21 1.31
CA ALA A 32 8.69 -0.94 -0.05
C ALA A 32 8.88 -2.28 -0.76
N ILE A 33 8.15 -2.49 -1.86
CA ILE A 33 8.27 -3.70 -2.69
C ILE A 33 8.74 -3.33 -4.10
N PRO A 34 9.53 -4.18 -4.78
CA PRO A 34 9.83 -3.98 -6.18
C PRO A 34 8.57 -4.07 -7.06
N ILE A 35 8.45 -3.23 -8.08
CA ILE A 35 7.30 -3.25 -9.02
C ILE A 35 7.15 -4.59 -9.76
N SER A 36 8.21 -5.39 -9.84
CA SER A 36 8.16 -6.74 -10.42
C SER A 36 7.17 -7.65 -9.69
N HIS A 37 6.92 -7.41 -8.40
CA HIS A 37 5.97 -8.19 -7.61
C HIS A 37 4.52 -7.94 -8.02
N LEU A 38 4.22 -6.79 -8.66
CA LEU A 38 2.88 -6.48 -9.16
C LEU A 38 2.46 -7.42 -10.29
N TYR A 39 3.42 -7.97 -11.03
CA TYR A 39 3.16 -8.94 -12.09
C TYR A 39 3.00 -10.37 -11.56
N HIS A 40 3.29 -10.62 -10.28
CA HIS A 40 3.16 -11.94 -9.71
C HIS A 40 1.68 -12.25 -9.41
N PRO A 41 1.13 -13.41 -9.84
CA PRO A 41 -0.28 -13.73 -9.67
C PRO A 41 -0.73 -13.78 -8.21
N LEU A 42 0.17 -14.11 -7.28
CA LEU A 42 -0.12 -14.06 -5.84
C LEU A 42 -0.42 -12.63 -5.34
N PHE A 43 0.19 -11.61 -5.93
CA PHE A 43 -0.07 -10.23 -5.53
C PHE A 43 -1.49 -9.82 -5.94
N LYS A 44 -1.92 -10.20 -7.15
CA LYS A 44 -3.30 -10.03 -7.58
C LYS A 44 -4.28 -10.74 -6.65
N GLN A 45 -4.04 -12.01 -6.34
CA GLN A 45 -4.91 -12.77 -5.42
C GLN A 45 -5.00 -12.13 -4.02
N LEU A 46 -3.90 -11.57 -3.52
CA LEU A 46 -3.89 -10.84 -2.26
C LEU A 46 -4.78 -9.59 -2.33
N LEU A 47 -4.67 -8.82 -3.41
CA LEU A 47 -5.49 -7.63 -3.64
C LEU A 47 -6.98 -7.98 -3.82
N ASP A 48 -7.29 -9.06 -4.54
CA ASP A 48 -8.66 -9.53 -4.72
C ASP A 48 -9.29 -9.88 -3.36
N LYS A 49 -8.58 -10.64 -2.51
CA LYS A 49 -9.03 -10.95 -1.14
C LYS A 49 -9.18 -9.70 -0.28
N ALA A 50 -8.24 -8.77 -0.37
CA ALA A 50 -8.31 -7.51 0.37
C ALA A 50 -9.52 -6.68 -0.07
N TYR A 51 -9.84 -6.68 -1.36
CA TYR A 51 -11.05 -6.04 -1.89
C TYR A 51 -12.34 -6.70 -1.38
N GLU A 52 -12.40 -8.03 -1.34
CA GLU A 52 -13.57 -8.74 -0.81
C GLU A 52 -13.83 -8.42 0.68
N VAL A 53 -12.77 -8.25 1.48
CA VAL A 53 -12.89 -8.01 2.92
C VAL A 53 -13.07 -6.52 3.25
N TYR A 54 -12.33 -5.63 2.59
CA TYR A 54 -12.24 -4.21 2.96
C TYR A 54 -12.80 -3.24 1.90
N GLY A 55 -13.08 -3.73 0.69
CA GLY A 55 -13.51 -2.90 -0.45
C GLY A 55 -12.41 -1.96 -0.97
N TYR A 56 -12.79 -1.07 -1.90
CA TYR A 56 -11.93 0.03 -2.34
C TYR A 56 -12.33 1.32 -1.62
N HIS A 57 -11.48 1.79 -0.71
CA HIS A 57 -11.66 3.08 -0.05
C HIS A 57 -10.59 4.06 -0.55
N MET A 58 -10.68 4.44 -1.83
CA MET A 58 -9.81 5.45 -2.43
C MET A 58 -10.64 6.59 -3.00
N THR A 59 -10.78 7.66 -2.21
CA THR A 59 -11.38 8.93 -2.63
C THR A 59 -10.32 9.78 -3.33
N GLY A 60 -10.05 9.52 -4.60
CA GLY A 60 -9.16 10.35 -5.41
C GLY A 60 -9.31 10.09 -6.90
N PRO A 61 -9.22 11.12 -7.76
CA PRO A 61 -9.18 10.91 -9.19
C PRO A 61 -7.81 10.31 -9.54
N LEU A 62 -7.83 9.25 -10.35
CA LEU A 62 -6.65 8.79 -11.07
C LEU A 62 -6.10 9.91 -11.96
#